data_AF-A0A969AGK7-F1
#
_entry.id   AF-A0A969AGK7-F1
#
_cell.length_a   1.000
_cell.length_b   1.000
_cell.length_c   1.000
_cell.angle_alpha   90.00
_cell.angle_beta   90.00
_cell.angle_gamma   90.00
#
_symmetry.space_group_name_H-M   'P 1'
#
loop_
_entity.id
_entity.type
_entity.pdbx_description
1 polymer ?
#
loop_
_entity_poly.entity_id
_entity_poly.type
_entity_poly.pdbx_seq_one_letter_code
_entity_poly.pdbx_strand_id
1 'polypeptide(L)'
;MKRCFEVNNGCKKIPAKVSRLVFSQFSTLSTEEPYIRSQKYLAVKQLLQRWDFDGSIQLLESWQSYLETLIKENIANKSAIAENDFKIKQIIQALNIAVDCFNLDNIKASRDLKKPENNPLRKETSLFQLVADDNYDRLLNLYTQCRIYWELNQIANFLARLASFGEETLHYLVQELAGLQYFDKERHPDNWDLDQNRVEPELWSLFENEEGTKCNDKNPYRLPGRFSKRNFVNSLIRYRSNSHEKTAWQKITESLDKLDYWIEKRNQIVHSAKGVSQESMQKSLNSDKNNNNSKSATKACSPQEIIKEITHISKQTSQIVKKPQSQFIGINNTPLYIYSDIRDWVVSNLR
;
A
#
# COMPACT_ATOMS: atom_id res chain seq x y z
N MET A 1 -49.56 -57.01 12.90
CA MET A 1 -50.46 -55.84 12.95
C MET A 1 -50.05 -54.93 11.80
N LYS A 2 -50.95 -54.70 10.82
CA LYS A 2 -51.03 -53.64 9.77
C LYS A 2 -49.70 -53.06 9.20
N ARG A 3 -49.49 -52.84 7.89
CA ARG A 3 -50.19 -53.04 6.61
C ARG A 3 -49.17 -52.67 5.53
N CYS A 4 -49.22 -53.35 4.39
CA CYS A 4 -48.53 -53.05 3.13
C CYS A 4 -48.88 -51.64 2.60
N PHE A 5 -48.05 -51.07 1.71
CA PHE A 5 -48.32 -51.09 0.26
C PHE A 5 -47.21 -50.45 -0.57
N GLU A 6 -46.95 -51.09 -1.70
CA GLU A 6 -46.11 -50.72 -2.83
C GLU A 6 -46.45 -49.32 -3.39
N VAL A 7 -45.45 -48.61 -3.91
CA VAL A 7 -45.68 -47.45 -4.78
C VAL A 7 -45.11 -47.74 -6.17
N ASN A 8 -46.06 -47.84 -7.09
CA ASN A 8 -45.94 -48.01 -8.53
C ASN A 8 -44.91 -47.09 -9.20
N ASN A 9 -44.15 -47.70 -10.12
CA ASN A 9 -43.49 -47.03 -11.24
C ASN A 9 -44.53 -46.30 -12.11
N GLY A 10 -44.58 -44.99 -11.98
CA GLY A 10 -45.42 -44.10 -12.79
C GLY A 10 -44.58 -43.08 -13.53
N CYS A 11 -44.24 -43.38 -14.78
CA CYS A 11 -43.66 -42.43 -15.74
C CYS A 11 -44.68 -41.30 -15.98
N LYS A 12 -44.60 -40.20 -15.22
CA LYS A 12 -45.39 -39.00 -15.46
C LYS A 12 -44.68 -38.14 -16.50
N LYS A 13 -45.13 -38.26 -17.76
CA LYS A 13 -44.87 -37.27 -18.80
C LYS A 13 -45.33 -35.89 -18.29
N ILE A 14 -44.39 -34.97 -18.16
CA ILE A 14 -44.67 -33.56 -17.88
C ILE A 14 -45.53 -33.03 -19.04
N PRO A 15 -46.69 -32.39 -18.77
CA PRO A 15 -47.53 -31.86 -19.83
C PRO A 15 -46.80 -30.73 -20.56
N ALA A 16 -46.80 -30.77 -21.89
CA ALA A 16 -46.13 -29.81 -22.78
C ALA A 16 -46.51 -28.32 -22.55
N LYS A 17 -47.56 -28.05 -21.76
CA LYS A 17 -47.95 -26.69 -21.32
C LYS A 17 -47.09 -26.14 -20.17
N VAL A 18 -46.54 -26.99 -19.30
CA VAL A 18 -45.64 -26.56 -18.21
C VAL A 18 -44.26 -26.22 -18.78
N SER A 19 -43.79 -26.97 -19.79
CA SER A 19 -42.55 -26.67 -20.52
C SER A 19 -42.60 -25.31 -21.22
N ARG A 20 -43.76 -24.86 -21.71
CA ARG A 20 -43.92 -23.52 -22.32
C ARG A 20 -43.95 -22.37 -21.31
N LEU A 21 -44.46 -22.58 -20.10
CA LEU A 21 -44.47 -21.55 -19.05
C LEU A 21 -43.06 -21.31 -18.50
N VAL A 22 -42.29 -22.37 -18.33
CA VAL A 22 -40.86 -22.30 -17.99
C VAL A 22 -40.09 -21.60 -19.11
N PHE A 23 -40.28 -21.98 -20.39
CA PHE A 23 -39.64 -21.31 -21.53
C PHE A 23 -40.03 -19.83 -21.72
N SER A 24 -41.24 -19.41 -21.30
CA SER A 24 -41.65 -18.00 -21.40
C SER A 24 -40.94 -17.09 -20.38
N GLN A 25 -40.58 -17.61 -19.21
CA GLN A 25 -39.70 -16.91 -18.25
C GLN A 25 -38.22 -16.94 -18.63
N PHE A 26 -37.82 -17.84 -19.55
CA PHE A 26 -36.46 -17.85 -20.09
C PHE A 26 -36.23 -16.86 -21.24
N SER A 27 -37.30 -16.26 -21.78
CA SER A 27 -37.19 -15.23 -22.83
C SER A 27 -36.73 -13.85 -22.31
N THR A 28 -36.80 -13.61 -20.99
CA THR A 28 -36.38 -12.36 -20.32
C THR A 28 -34.92 -12.35 -19.84
N LEU A 29 -34.22 -13.49 -19.85
CA LEU A 29 -32.83 -13.60 -19.39
C LEU A 29 -31.80 -12.98 -20.36
N SER A 30 -32.14 -12.85 -21.64
CA SER A 30 -31.30 -12.13 -22.62
C SER A 30 -31.11 -10.64 -22.28
N THR A 31 -32.03 -10.08 -21.48
CA THR A 31 -31.98 -8.70 -20.99
C THR A 31 -31.45 -8.55 -19.56
N GLU A 32 -31.49 -9.60 -18.73
CA GLU A 32 -31.09 -9.55 -17.32
C GLU A 32 -29.59 -9.73 -17.10
N GLU A 33 -28.92 -10.62 -17.83
CA GLU A 33 -27.48 -10.83 -17.69
C GLU A 33 -26.66 -9.55 -18.02
N PRO A 34 -26.92 -8.83 -19.14
CA PRO A 34 -26.23 -7.58 -19.42
C PRO A 34 -26.49 -6.51 -18.35
N TYR A 35 -27.70 -6.49 -17.77
CA TYR A 35 -28.06 -5.58 -16.69
C TYR A 35 -27.29 -5.89 -15.40
N ILE A 36 -27.30 -7.15 -14.94
CA ILE A 36 -26.57 -7.57 -13.73
C ILE A 36 -25.07 -7.33 -13.90
N ARG A 37 -24.50 -7.68 -15.06
CA ARG A 37 -23.09 -7.39 -15.39
C ARG A 37 -22.77 -5.90 -15.26
N SER A 38 -23.60 -5.04 -15.84
CA SER A 38 -23.41 -3.59 -15.78
C SER A 38 -23.45 -3.06 -14.35
N GLN A 39 -24.36 -3.57 -13.51
CA GLN A 39 -24.42 -3.22 -12.08
C GLN A 39 -23.17 -3.68 -11.32
N LYS A 40 -22.70 -4.91 -11.56
CA LYS A 40 -21.47 -5.43 -10.94
C LYS A 40 -20.26 -4.58 -11.32
N TYR A 41 -20.11 -4.24 -12.60
CA TYR A 41 -18.99 -3.42 -13.06
C TYR A 41 -19.06 -1.98 -12.53
N LEU A 42 -20.26 -1.41 -12.41
CA LEU A 42 -20.43 -0.11 -11.78
C LEU A 42 -20.02 -0.14 -10.30
N ALA A 43 -20.41 -1.18 -9.57
CA ALA A 43 -20.01 -1.36 -8.17
C ALA A 43 -18.49 -1.55 -8.04
N VAL A 44 -17.82 -2.31 -8.93
CA VAL A 44 -16.35 -2.37 -8.96
C VAL A 44 -15.74 -0.98 -9.17
N LYS A 45 -16.26 -0.18 -10.11
CA LYS A 45 -15.78 1.20 -10.33
C LYS A 45 -15.91 2.06 -9.07
N GLN A 46 -17.00 1.94 -8.33
CA GLN A 46 -17.22 2.65 -7.06
C GLN A 46 -16.27 2.19 -5.95
N LEU A 47 -16.00 0.88 -5.85
CA LEU A 47 -15.02 0.34 -4.89
C LEU A 47 -13.62 0.85 -5.20
N LEU A 48 -13.23 0.86 -6.47
CA LEU A 48 -11.92 1.36 -6.90
C LEU A 48 -11.74 2.87 -6.74
N GLN A 49 -12.81 3.66 -6.73
CA GLN A 49 -12.75 5.08 -6.33
C GLN A 49 -12.30 5.24 -4.87
N ARG A 50 -12.48 4.21 -4.04
CA ARG A 50 -12.05 4.17 -2.65
C ARG A 50 -10.84 3.26 -2.42
N TRP A 51 -10.11 2.92 -3.49
CA TRP A 51 -8.92 2.06 -3.43
C TRP A 51 -9.20 0.67 -2.84
N ASP A 52 -10.45 0.20 -2.90
CA ASP A 52 -10.86 -1.12 -2.38
C ASP A 52 -10.65 -2.20 -3.45
N PHE A 53 -9.39 -2.61 -3.58
CA PHE A 53 -8.97 -3.65 -4.53
C PHE A 53 -9.50 -5.03 -4.13
N ASP A 54 -9.45 -5.38 -2.84
CA ASP A 54 -9.93 -6.66 -2.32
C ASP A 54 -11.45 -6.82 -2.51
N GLY A 55 -12.25 -5.79 -2.18
CA GLY A 55 -13.69 -5.81 -2.39
C GLY A 55 -14.04 -5.92 -3.88
N SER A 56 -13.24 -5.29 -4.75
CA SER A 56 -13.40 -5.40 -6.20
C SER A 56 -13.13 -6.83 -6.71
N ILE A 57 -12.10 -7.49 -6.17
CA ILE A 57 -11.78 -8.90 -6.48
C ILE A 57 -12.94 -9.81 -6.05
N GLN A 58 -13.39 -9.71 -4.79
CA GLN A 58 -14.47 -10.53 -4.25
C GLN A 58 -15.75 -10.39 -5.09
N LEU A 59 -16.07 -9.18 -5.54
CA LEU A 59 -17.25 -8.93 -6.36
C LEU A 59 -17.13 -9.58 -7.75
N LEU A 60 -15.94 -9.55 -8.36
CA LEU A 60 -15.68 -10.17 -9.64
C LEU A 60 -15.65 -11.71 -9.56
N GLU A 61 -15.07 -12.29 -8.50
CA GLU A 61 -15.08 -13.74 -8.25
C GLU A 61 -16.51 -14.25 -8.00
N SER A 62 -17.32 -13.49 -7.26
CA SER A 62 -18.75 -13.76 -7.09
C SER A 62 -19.49 -13.76 -8.43
N TRP A 63 -19.15 -12.83 -9.31
CA TRP A 63 -19.72 -12.76 -10.65
C TRP A 63 -19.30 -13.95 -11.53
N GLN A 64 -18.04 -14.37 -11.49
CA GLN A 64 -17.58 -15.58 -12.20
C GLN A 64 -18.30 -16.83 -11.70
N SER A 65 -18.45 -16.97 -10.37
CA SER A 65 -19.16 -18.10 -9.77
C SER A 65 -20.63 -18.15 -10.23
N TYR A 66 -21.28 -16.99 -10.35
CA TYR A 66 -22.64 -16.92 -10.89
C TYR A 66 -22.70 -17.37 -12.36
N LEU A 67 -21.78 -16.90 -13.20
CA LEU A 67 -21.68 -17.31 -14.60
C LEU A 67 -21.45 -18.82 -14.75
N GLU A 68 -20.62 -19.42 -13.89
CA GLU A 68 -20.42 -20.87 -13.86
C GLU A 68 -21.69 -21.64 -13.49
N THR A 69 -22.49 -21.12 -12.56
CA THR A 69 -23.79 -21.70 -12.21
C THR A 69 -24.76 -21.68 -13.40
N LEU A 70 -24.84 -20.56 -14.14
CA LEU A 70 -25.67 -20.47 -15.36
C LEU A 70 -25.25 -21.50 -16.42
N ILE A 71 -23.95 -21.76 -16.57
CA ILE A 71 -23.44 -22.81 -17.47
C ILE A 71 -23.85 -24.19 -16.98
N LYS A 72 -23.67 -24.48 -15.68
CA LYS A 72 -24.02 -25.78 -15.07
C LYS A 72 -25.52 -26.09 -15.20
N GLU A 73 -26.36 -25.07 -15.11
CA GLU A 73 -27.81 -25.20 -15.24
C GLU A 73 -28.30 -25.23 -16.71
N ASN A 74 -27.37 -25.23 -17.68
CA ASN A 74 -27.66 -25.14 -19.12
C ASN A 74 -28.48 -23.89 -19.51
N ILE A 75 -28.37 -22.82 -18.73
CA ILE A 75 -29.03 -21.53 -19.00
C ILE A 75 -28.19 -20.71 -20.00
N ALA A 76 -26.86 -20.81 -19.92
CA ALA A 76 -25.94 -20.11 -20.80
C ALA A 76 -24.92 -21.05 -21.45
N ASN A 77 -24.48 -20.71 -22.67
CA ASN A 77 -23.47 -21.46 -23.39
C ASN A 77 -22.06 -21.07 -22.91
N LYS A 78 -21.22 -22.07 -22.63
CA LYS A 78 -19.81 -21.89 -22.26
C LYS A 78 -19.04 -21.01 -23.25
N SER A 79 -19.30 -21.14 -24.55
CA SER A 79 -18.62 -20.30 -25.57
C SER A 79 -19.03 -18.84 -25.51
N ALA A 80 -20.26 -18.52 -25.09
CA ALA A 80 -20.75 -17.15 -24.96
C ALA A 80 -20.14 -16.41 -23.75
N ILE A 81 -19.73 -17.16 -22.73
CA ILE A 81 -19.19 -16.61 -21.48
C ILE A 81 -17.65 -16.63 -21.45
N ALA A 82 -16.99 -17.49 -22.24
CA ALA A 82 -15.55 -17.74 -22.17
C ALA A 82 -14.70 -16.47 -22.31
N GLU A 83 -15.06 -15.55 -23.21
CA GLU A 83 -14.34 -14.29 -23.39
C GLU A 83 -14.47 -13.37 -22.17
N ASN A 84 -15.67 -13.30 -21.59
CA ASN A 84 -15.95 -12.52 -20.39
C ASN A 84 -15.18 -13.08 -19.18
N ASP A 85 -15.22 -14.40 -18.99
CA ASP A 85 -14.48 -15.08 -17.92
C ASP A 85 -12.97 -14.84 -18.04
N PHE A 86 -12.42 -14.98 -19.24
CA PHE A 86 -11.00 -14.71 -19.50
C PHE A 86 -10.62 -13.27 -19.14
N LYS A 87 -11.45 -12.29 -19.54
CA LYS A 87 -11.24 -10.87 -19.24
C LYS A 87 -11.32 -10.57 -17.74
N ILE A 88 -12.30 -11.16 -17.03
CA ILE A 88 -12.43 -11.00 -15.58
C ILE A 88 -11.20 -11.58 -14.86
N LYS A 89 -10.68 -12.74 -15.29
CA LYS A 89 -9.45 -13.33 -14.73
C LYS A 89 -8.26 -12.39 -14.86
N GLN A 90 -8.09 -11.75 -16.02
CA GLN A 90 -7.03 -10.76 -16.21
C GLN A 90 -7.19 -9.54 -15.30
N ILE A 91 -8.42 -9.08 -15.10
CA ILE A 91 -8.72 -7.96 -14.20
C ILE A 91 -8.42 -8.34 -12.75
N ILE A 92 -8.81 -9.53 -12.30
CA ILE A 92 -8.50 -10.02 -10.95
C ILE A 92 -6.98 -10.13 -10.76
N GLN A 93 -6.23 -10.60 -11.75
CA GLN A 93 -4.76 -10.62 -11.68
C GLN A 93 -4.17 -9.22 -11.50
N ALA A 94 -4.65 -8.23 -12.24
CA ALA A 94 -4.22 -6.84 -12.09
C ALA A 94 -4.52 -6.28 -10.69
N LEU A 95 -5.71 -6.54 -10.17
CA LEU A 95 -6.11 -6.13 -8.82
C LEU A 95 -5.26 -6.80 -7.74
N ASN A 96 -4.91 -8.07 -7.90
CA ASN A 96 -4.02 -8.77 -6.96
C ASN A 96 -2.63 -8.15 -6.88
N ILE A 97 -2.08 -7.64 -7.99
CA ILE A 97 -0.80 -6.90 -7.97
C ILE A 97 -0.89 -5.64 -7.12
N ALA A 98 -2.01 -4.91 -7.21
CA ALA A 98 -2.26 -3.76 -6.34
C ALA A 98 -2.30 -4.19 -4.86
N VAL A 99 -3.01 -5.28 -4.54
CA VAL A 99 -3.10 -5.83 -3.18
C VAL A 99 -1.72 -6.23 -2.64
N ASP A 100 -0.92 -6.95 -3.42
CA ASP A 100 0.44 -7.36 -3.02
C ASP A 100 1.32 -6.15 -2.73
N CYS A 101 1.27 -5.13 -3.59
CA CYS A 101 2.02 -3.91 -3.36
C CYS A 101 1.49 -3.10 -2.15
N PHE A 102 0.18 -3.14 -1.89
CA PHE A 102 -0.43 -2.53 -0.70
C PHE A 102 0.03 -3.25 0.59
N ASN A 103 0.30 -4.54 0.49
CA ASN A 103 0.88 -5.37 1.55
C ASN A 103 2.42 -5.28 1.66
N LEU A 104 3.07 -4.47 0.80
CA LEU A 104 4.52 -4.37 0.68
C LEU A 104 5.21 -5.67 0.24
N ASP A 105 4.48 -6.61 -0.36
CA ASP A 105 5.03 -7.85 -0.92
C ASP A 105 5.46 -7.62 -2.38
N ASN A 106 6.53 -6.84 -2.56
CA ASN A 106 7.07 -6.51 -3.87
C ASN A 106 7.63 -7.74 -4.61
N ILE A 107 8.06 -8.78 -3.87
CA ILE A 107 8.55 -10.03 -4.46
C ILE A 107 7.41 -10.77 -5.14
N LYS A 108 6.28 -10.92 -4.45
CA LYS A 108 5.08 -11.54 -5.04
C LYS A 108 4.53 -10.68 -6.18
N ALA A 109 4.39 -9.37 -5.98
CA ALA A 109 3.91 -8.46 -7.02
C ALA A 109 4.75 -8.54 -8.30
N SER A 110 6.09 -8.50 -8.18
CA SER A 110 7.02 -8.63 -9.32
C SER A 110 6.92 -9.99 -10.00
N ARG A 111 6.79 -11.08 -9.22
CA ARG A 111 6.62 -12.44 -9.74
C ARG A 111 5.31 -12.59 -10.50
N ASP A 112 4.21 -12.09 -9.96
CA ASP A 112 2.87 -12.19 -10.53
C ASP A 112 2.72 -11.27 -11.75
N LEU A 113 3.39 -10.12 -11.76
CA LEU A 113 3.45 -9.28 -12.97
C LEU A 113 4.17 -9.97 -14.13
N LYS A 114 5.14 -10.86 -13.83
CA LYS A 114 5.86 -11.65 -14.84
C LYS A 114 5.09 -12.87 -15.36
N LYS A 115 3.94 -13.24 -14.75
CA LYS A 115 3.19 -14.46 -15.12
C LYS A 115 1.68 -14.22 -15.21
N PRO A 116 0.98 -14.77 -16.22
CA PRO A 116 1.49 -15.46 -17.41
C PRO A 116 2.13 -14.49 -18.41
N GLU A 117 2.85 -14.99 -19.43
CA GLU A 117 3.50 -14.15 -20.46
C GLU A 117 2.52 -13.16 -21.14
N ASN A 118 1.24 -13.56 -21.20
CA ASN A 118 0.15 -12.78 -21.75
C ASN A 118 -0.54 -11.86 -20.74
N ASN A 119 0.08 -11.59 -19.58
CA ASN A 119 -0.45 -10.61 -18.62
C ASN A 119 -0.60 -9.26 -19.35
N PRO A 120 -1.82 -8.72 -19.48
CA PRO A 120 -2.04 -7.50 -20.25
C PRO A 120 -1.32 -6.29 -19.65
N LEU A 121 -1.04 -6.31 -18.33
CA LEU A 121 -0.24 -5.29 -17.68
C LEU A 121 1.25 -5.35 -18.04
N ARG A 122 1.74 -6.46 -18.59
CA ARG A 122 3.12 -6.54 -19.12
C ARG A 122 3.30 -5.71 -20.38
N LYS A 123 2.22 -5.48 -21.13
CA LYS A 123 2.21 -4.62 -22.32
C LYS A 123 2.14 -3.13 -21.95
N GLU A 124 1.62 -2.82 -20.77
CA GLU A 124 1.66 -1.48 -20.19
C GLU A 124 3.07 -1.22 -19.62
N THR A 125 3.94 -0.68 -20.46
CA THR A 125 5.36 -0.50 -20.16
C THR A 125 5.62 0.30 -18.88
N SER A 126 4.76 1.25 -18.52
CA SER A 126 4.93 2.05 -17.30
C SER A 126 4.80 1.21 -16.04
N LEU A 127 3.72 0.42 -15.91
CA LEU A 127 3.48 -0.37 -14.69
C LEU A 127 4.51 -1.48 -14.51
N PHE A 128 4.92 -2.12 -15.62
CA PHE A 128 5.99 -3.12 -15.58
C PHE A 128 7.31 -2.51 -15.06
N GLN A 129 7.67 -1.31 -15.53
CA GLN A 129 8.87 -0.59 -15.09
C GLN A 129 8.84 -0.19 -13.61
N LEU A 130 7.66 -0.02 -13.00
CA LEU A 130 7.54 0.43 -11.60
C LEU A 130 7.67 -0.70 -10.58
N VAL A 131 7.45 -1.96 -10.98
CA VAL A 131 7.31 -3.08 -10.03
C VAL A 131 8.21 -4.26 -10.38
N ALA A 132 8.48 -4.52 -11.66
CA ALA A 132 9.34 -5.61 -12.06
C ALA A 132 10.83 -5.31 -11.82
N ASP A 133 11.62 -6.38 -11.76
CA ASP A 133 13.08 -6.35 -11.82
C ASP A 133 13.72 -5.42 -10.78
N ASP A 134 13.25 -5.50 -9.53
CA ASP A 134 13.73 -4.74 -8.38
C ASP A 134 13.62 -3.20 -8.52
N ASN A 135 12.84 -2.71 -9.48
CA ASN A 135 12.56 -1.27 -9.65
C ASN A 135 11.51 -0.72 -8.67
N TYR A 136 11.02 -1.56 -7.75
CA TYR A 136 10.00 -1.19 -6.79
C TYR A 136 10.53 -0.15 -5.78
N ASP A 137 10.03 1.07 -5.88
CA ASP A 137 10.33 2.13 -4.91
C ASP A 137 9.48 1.99 -3.65
N ARG A 138 10.06 1.34 -2.63
CA ARG A 138 9.42 1.11 -1.33
C ARG A 138 9.06 2.39 -0.61
N LEU A 139 9.93 3.41 -0.66
CA LEU A 139 9.70 4.68 0.02
C LEU A 139 8.54 5.43 -0.63
N LEU A 140 8.49 5.47 -1.96
CA LEU A 140 7.40 6.04 -2.72
C LEU A 140 6.08 5.29 -2.48
N ASN A 141 6.11 3.96 -2.35
CA ASN A 141 4.92 3.20 -2.02
C ASN A 141 4.40 3.51 -0.61
N LEU A 142 5.27 3.62 0.40
CA LEU A 142 4.87 4.03 1.75
C LEU A 142 4.26 5.43 1.78
N TYR A 143 4.86 6.38 1.05
CA TYR A 143 4.28 7.71 0.86
C TYR A 143 2.89 7.63 0.24
N THR A 144 2.73 6.81 -0.79
CA THR A 144 1.45 6.62 -1.48
C THR A 144 0.38 6.01 -0.58
N GLN A 145 0.73 5.01 0.22
CA GLN A 145 -0.18 4.44 1.22
C GLN A 145 -0.59 5.46 2.28
N CYS A 146 0.32 6.33 2.73
CA CYS A 146 -0.04 7.42 3.64
C CYS A 146 -1.12 8.33 3.01
N ARG A 147 -0.99 8.67 1.73
CA ARG A 147 -2.00 9.46 1.02
C ARG A 147 -3.35 8.74 0.92
N ILE A 148 -3.34 7.45 0.55
CA ILE A 148 -4.56 6.64 0.44
C ILE A 148 -5.27 6.53 1.79
N TYR A 149 -4.57 6.16 2.86
CA TYR A 149 -5.19 6.03 4.18
C TYR A 149 -5.71 7.37 4.71
N TRP A 150 -5.04 8.48 4.38
CA TRP A 150 -5.53 9.81 4.71
C TRP A 150 -6.83 10.15 3.98
N GLU A 151 -6.89 9.90 2.67
CA GLU A 151 -8.09 10.11 1.84
C GLU A 151 -9.28 9.29 2.36
N LEU A 152 -9.03 8.04 2.76
CA LEU A 152 -10.05 7.14 3.30
C LEU A 152 -10.42 7.39 4.77
N ASN A 153 -9.81 8.39 5.42
CA ASN A 153 -9.96 8.68 6.85
C ASN A 153 -9.63 7.46 7.76
N GLN A 154 -8.74 6.57 7.31
CA GLN A 154 -8.25 5.42 8.08
C GLN A 154 -7.05 5.81 8.94
N ILE A 155 -7.29 6.66 9.93
CA ILE A 155 -6.23 7.37 10.67
C ILE A 155 -5.29 6.45 11.44
N ALA A 156 -5.76 5.34 11.99
CA ALA A 156 -4.89 4.37 12.67
C ALA A 156 -3.88 3.74 11.71
N ASN A 157 -4.34 3.31 10.53
CA ASN A 157 -3.49 2.74 9.48
C ASN A 157 -2.52 3.79 8.93
N PHE A 158 -3.00 5.02 8.73
CA PHE A 158 -2.18 6.16 8.35
C PHE A 158 -1.03 6.39 9.32
N LEU A 159 -1.29 6.47 10.63
CA LEU A 159 -0.25 6.71 11.65
C LEU A 159 0.78 5.58 11.71
N ALA A 160 0.36 4.33 11.49
CA ALA A 160 1.28 3.21 11.38
C ALA A 160 2.19 3.34 10.15
N ARG A 161 1.64 3.71 8.99
CA ARG A 161 2.44 3.94 7.77
C ARG A 161 3.31 5.17 7.85
N LEU A 162 2.88 6.23 8.54
CA LEU A 162 3.70 7.43 8.79
C LEU A 162 4.99 7.08 9.54
N ALA A 163 4.90 6.22 10.56
CA ALA A 163 6.05 5.75 11.30
C ALA A 163 7.02 4.97 10.38
N SER A 164 6.49 4.03 9.59
CA SER A 164 7.28 3.27 8.62
C SER A 164 7.92 4.16 7.55
N PHE A 165 7.21 5.18 7.04
CA PHE A 165 7.72 6.14 6.08
C PHE A 165 8.91 6.94 6.64
N GLY A 166 8.78 7.43 7.88
CA GLY A 166 9.86 8.16 8.54
C GLY A 166 11.12 7.31 8.73
N GLU A 167 10.96 6.06 9.16
CA GLU A 167 12.09 5.14 9.35
C GLU A 167 12.71 4.69 8.02
N GLU A 168 11.89 4.35 7.03
CA GLU A 168 12.37 3.96 5.69
C GLU A 168 13.08 5.11 4.98
N THR A 169 12.66 6.36 5.20
CA THR A 169 13.38 7.54 4.69
C THR A 169 14.83 7.54 5.19
N LEU A 170 15.05 7.23 6.47
CA LEU A 170 16.39 7.19 7.04
C LEU A 170 17.19 6.00 6.48
N HIS A 171 16.59 4.82 6.36
CA HIS A 171 17.25 3.66 5.74
C HIS A 171 17.68 3.94 4.31
N TYR A 172 16.78 4.52 3.52
CA TYR A 172 17.03 4.89 2.13
C TYR A 172 18.18 5.91 2.02
N LEU A 173 18.19 6.93 2.89
CA LEU A 173 19.30 7.88 2.93
C LEU A 173 20.63 7.23 3.33
N VAL A 174 20.64 6.32 4.31
CA VAL A 174 21.86 5.58 4.65
C VAL A 174 22.37 4.78 3.45
N GLN A 175 21.47 4.13 2.70
CA GLN A 175 21.83 3.40 1.49
C GLN A 175 22.41 4.30 0.40
N GLU A 176 21.69 5.35 0.02
CA GLU A 176 22.06 6.21 -1.10
C GLU A 176 23.28 7.09 -0.80
N LEU A 177 23.59 7.35 0.48
CA LEU A 177 24.80 8.04 0.91
C LEU A 177 26.00 7.09 1.10
N ALA A 178 25.91 5.84 0.61
CA ALA A 178 26.91 4.80 0.72
C ALA A 178 27.26 4.39 2.17
N GLY A 179 26.32 4.60 3.11
CA GLY A 179 26.50 4.25 4.52
C GLY A 179 26.34 2.76 4.82
N LEU A 180 25.78 1.94 3.91
CA LEU A 180 25.60 0.49 4.15
C LEU A 180 26.92 -0.26 4.39
N GLN A 181 28.04 0.25 3.88
CA GLN A 181 29.36 -0.35 4.10
C GLN A 181 29.77 -0.43 5.58
N TYR A 182 29.13 0.38 6.45
CA TYR A 182 29.39 0.43 7.88
C TYR A 182 28.56 -0.59 8.69
N PHE A 183 27.71 -1.38 8.03
CA PHE A 183 26.82 -2.37 8.64
C PHE A 183 27.11 -3.78 8.11
N ASP A 184 26.92 -4.81 8.94
CA ASP A 184 27.00 -6.22 8.49
C ASP A 184 25.64 -6.69 7.93
N LYS A 185 25.33 -6.23 6.72
CA LYS A 185 24.08 -6.60 6.02
C LYS A 185 24.12 -8.00 5.39
N GLU A 186 25.29 -8.62 5.29
CA GLU A 186 25.43 -9.99 4.75
C GLU A 186 24.99 -11.02 5.78
N ARG A 187 25.44 -10.88 7.03
CA ARG A 187 25.07 -11.81 8.11
C ARG A 187 23.77 -11.40 8.79
N HIS A 188 23.49 -10.10 8.84
CA HIS A 188 22.36 -9.55 9.56
C HIS A 188 21.60 -8.50 8.72
N PRO A 189 20.88 -8.92 7.67
CA PRO A 189 20.22 -8.01 6.72
C PRO A 189 19.22 -7.04 7.38
N ASP A 190 18.49 -7.53 8.38
CA ASP A 190 17.47 -6.75 9.11
C ASP A 190 18.04 -5.88 10.23
N ASN A 191 19.34 -6.02 10.52
CA ASN A 191 19.98 -5.35 11.63
C ASN A 191 20.66 -4.05 11.22
N TRP A 192 20.59 -3.05 12.09
CA TRP A 192 21.29 -1.78 11.94
C TRP A 192 22.38 -1.69 13.00
N ASP A 193 23.29 -2.66 12.95
CA ASP A 193 24.43 -2.80 13.85
C ASP A 193 25.64 -2.12 13.19
N LEU A 194 25.98 -0.93 13.69
CA LEU A 194 27.07 -0.10 13.19
C LEU A 194 28.40 -0.61 13.75
N ASP A 195 29.30 -1.06 12.87
CA ASP A 195 30.62 -1.56 13.27
C ASP A 195 31.62 -0.41 13.31
N GLN A 196 32.03 -0.02 14.52
CA GLN A 196 32.97 1.09 14.73
C GLN A 196 34.29 0.87 13.98
N ASN A 197 34.73 -0.38 13.79
CA ASN A 197 35.99 -0.67 13.10
C ASN A 197 35.90 -0.44 11.58
N ARG A 198 34.68 -0.35 11.03
CA ARG A 198 34.43 -0.08 9.61
C ARG A 198 34.16 1.40 9.34
N VAL A 199 33.78 2.16 10.38
CA VAL A 199 33.43 3.58 10.26
C VAL A 199 34.69 4.43 10.27
N GLU A 200 34.76 5.40 9.36
CA GLU A 200 35.85 6.38 9.31
C GLU A 200 35.96 7.13 10.65
N PRO A 201 37.16 7.32 11.24
CA PRO A 201 37.32 7.91 12.57
C PRO A 201 36.62 9.28 12.74
N GLU A 202 36.67 10.12 11.70
CA GLU A 202 35.99 11.42 11.69
C GLU A 202 34.47 11.28 11.70
N LEU A 203 33.92 10.35 10.91
CA LEU A 203 32.49 10.06 10.88
C LEU A 203 32.02 9.49 12.22
N TRP A 204 32.80 8.59 12.82
CA TRP A 204 32.51 8.04 14.14
C TRP A 204 32.46 9.15 15.20
N SER A 205 33.46 10.04 15.22
CA SER A 205 33.48 11.16 16.16
C SER A 205 32.25 12.07 16.00
N LEU A 206 31.81 12.35 14.77
CA LEU A 206 30.58 13.11 14.52
C LEU A 206 29.34 12.38 15.07
N PHE A 207 29.22 11.08 14.84
CA PHE A 207 28.12 10.26 15.36
C PHE A 207 28.11 10.16 16.88
N GLU A 208 29.26 9.91 17.51
CA GLU A 208 29.41 9.84 18.96
C GLU A 208 28.99 11.15 19.64
N ASN A 209 29.36 12.29 19.05
CA ASN A 209 28.94 13.61 19.55
C ASN A 209 27.41 13.81 19.54
N GLU A 210 26.68 13.13 18.64
CA GLU A 210 25.23 13.24 18.51
C GLU A 210 24.47 12.18 19.30
N GLU A 211 24.99 10.95 19.35
CA GLU A 211 24.40 9.82 20.08
C GLU A 211 24.70 9.88 21.58
N GLY A 212 25.85 10.47 21.94
CA GLY A 212 26.41 10.49 23.28
C GLY A 212 27.17 9.21 23.64
N THR A 213 27.68 9.16 24.87
CA THR A 213 28.63 8.13 25.35
C THR A 213 28.11 6.69 25.32
N LYS A 214 26.80 6.47 25.16
CA LYS A 214 26.18 5.14 25.13
C LYS A 214 26.63 4.27 23.96
N CYS A 215 27.18 4.88 22.91
CA CYS A 215 27.67 4.14 21.74
C CYS A 215 29.08 3.52 21.94
N ASN A 216 29.83 3.96 22.95
CA ASN A 216 31.23 3.55 23.14
C ASN A 216 31.38 2.17 23.80
N ASP A 217 30.36 1.72 24.54
CA ASP A 217 30.44 0.47 25.31
C ASP A 217 30.02 -0.77 24.50
N LYS A 218 29.68 -0.61 23.21
CA LYS A 218 29.13 -1.68 22.36
C LYS A 218 29.69 -1.60 20.95
N ASN A 219 30.41 -2.63 20.52
CA ASN A 219 30.83 -2.81 19.13
C ASN A 219 30.50 -4.23 18.66
N PRO A 220 29.59 -4.42 17.68
CA PRO A 220 28.88 -3.38 16.95
C PRO A 220 27.80 -2.66 17.79
N TYR A 221 27.59 -1.37 17.51
CA TYR A 221 26.55 -0.56 18.15
C TYR A 221 25.24 -0.70 17.39
N ARG A 222 24.23 -1.34 17.98
CA ARG A 222 22.90 -1.39 17.38
C ARG A 222 22.20 -0.04 17.49
N LEU A 223 21.77 0.51 16.35
CA LEU A 223 20.93 1.71 16.29
C LEU A 223 19.50 1.37 16.78
N PRO A 224 19.11 1.73 18.02
CA PRO A 224 17.89 1.22 18.66
C PRO A 224 16.59 1.76 18.07
N GLY A 225 16.63 2.81 17.24
CA GLY A 225 15.42 3.42 16.68
C GLY A 225 15.68 4.60 15.75
N ARG A 226 14.61 5.32 15.40
CA ARG A 226 14.64 6.41 14.42
C ARG A 226 15.61 7.54 14.78
N PHE A 227 15.72 7.88 16.06
CA PHE A 227 16.58 8.98 16.51
C PHE A 227 18.07 8.67 16.28
N SER A 228 18.52 7.48 16.68
CA SER A 228 19.91 7.06 16.43
C SER A 228 20.23 6.90 14.93
N LYS A 229 19.25 6.41 14.14
CA LYS A 229 19.39 6.37 12.68
C LYS A 229 19.47 7.78 12.08
N ARG A 230 18.69 8.73 12.59
CA ARG A 230 18.73 10.15 12.19
C ARG A 230 20.06 10.80 12.55
N ASN A 231 20.61 10.54 13.74
CA ASN A 231 21.94 10.98 14.15
C ASN A 231 23.00 10.44 13.18
N PHE A 232 22.93 9.15 12.83
CA PHE A 232 23.87 8.58 11.88
C PHE A 232 23.79 9.21 10.48
N VAL A 233 22.59 9.45 9.95
CA VAL A 233 22.40 10.18 8.68
C VAL A 233 22.95 11.59 8.78
N ASN A 234 22.71 12.31 9.87
CA ASN A 234 23.23 13.65 10.08
C ASN A 234 24.77 13.65 10.08
N SER A 235 25.40 12.69 10.75
CA SER A 235 26.86 12.52 10.72
C SER A 235 27.39 12.22 9.32
N LEU A 236 26.72 11.35 8.54
CA LEU A 236 27.08 11.08 7.14
C LEU A 236 27.05 12.35 6.28
N ILE A 237 25.98 13.14 6.40
CA ILE A 237 25.81 14.41 5.65
C ILE A 237 26.87 15.43 6.06
N ARG A 238 27.20 15.51 7.36
CA ARG A 238 28.24 16.42 7.87
C ARG A 238 29.63 16.00 7.37
N TYR A 239 29.96 14.72 7.45
CA TYR A 239 31.23 14.15 7.01
C TYR A 239 31.49 14.42 5.51
N ARG A 240 30.49 14.19 4.65
CA ARG A 240 30.58 14.43 3.20
C ARG A 240 30.70 15.91 2.82
N SER A 241 30.38 16.82 3.74
CA SER A 241 30.56 18.26 3.58
C SER A 241 29.89 18.93 2.38
N ASN A 242 28.89 18.30 1.77
CA ASN A 242 28.13 18.86 0.65
C ASN A 242 27.06 19.86 1.14
N SER A 243 27.14 21.12 0.70
CA SER A 243 26.21 22.19 1.12
C SER A 243 24.76 21.94 0.70
N HIS A 244 24.52 21.37 -0.48
CA HIS A 244 23.17 21.08 -0.96
C HIS A 244 22.53 19.95 -0.14
N GLU A 245 23.30 18.90 0.15
CA GLU A 245 22.89 17.80 1.02
C GLU A 245 22.56 18.31 2.43
N LYS A 246 23.39 19.20 2.99
CA LYS A 246 23.14 19.86 4.30
C LYS A 246 21.83 20.66 4.32
N THR A 247 21.59 21.49 3.32
CA THR A 247 20.36 22.30 3.26
C THR A 247 19.10 21.44 3.09
N ALA A 248 19.14 20.44 2.22
CA ALA A 248 18.01 19.53 2.04
C ALA A 248 17.78 18.67 3.28
N TRP A 249 18.85 18.21 3.92
CA TRP A 249 18.78 17.46 5.17
C TRP A 249 18.20 18.30 6.31
N GLN A 250 18.57 19.57 6.44
CA GLN A 250 17.97 20.46 7.44
C GLN A 250 16.44 20.55 7.27
N LYS A 251 15.96 20.68 6.04
CA LYS A 251 14.53 20.70 5.72
C LYS A 251 13.82 19.38 6.06
N ILE A 252 14.45 18.24 5.78
CA ILE A 252 13.94 16.92 6.18
C ILE A 252 13.84 16.84 7.71
N THR A 253 14.90 17.26 8.38
CA THR A 253 15.07 17.27 9.84
C THR A 253 13.99 18.12 10.52
N GLU A 254 13.68 19.30 9.98
CA GLU A 254 12.57 20.15 10.43
C GLU A 254 11.20 19.50 10.24
N SER A 255 10.97 18.82 9.11
CA SER A 255 9.73 18.07 8.88
C SER A 255 9.63 16.85 9.79
N LEU A 256 10.71 16.11 10.03
CA LEU A 256 10.72 14.98 10.98
C LEU A 256 10.41 15.45 12.41
N ASP A 257 10.99 16.56 12.86
CA ASP A 257 10.67 17.17 14.17
C ASP A 257 9.17 17.46 14.34
N LYS A 258 8.52 17.95 13.28
CA LYS A 258 7.06 18.21 13.27
C LYS A 258 6.22 16.94 13.28
N LEU A 259 6.78 15.81 12.85
CA LEU A 259 6.11 14.51 12.74
C LEU A 259 6.37 13.59 13.94
N ASP A 260 7.45 13.80 14.67
CA ASP A 260 7.89 12.96 15.81
C ASP A 260 6.77 12.78 16.85
N TYR A 261 6.03 13.85 17.16
CA TYR A 261 4.87 13.78 18.05
C TYR A 261 3.83 12.78 17.56
N TRP A 262 3.47 12.80 16.27
CA TRP A 262 2.45 11.90 15.73
C TRP A 262 2.92 10.45 15.69
N ILE A 263 4.20 10.23 15.39
CA ILE A 263 4.83 8.90 15.40
C ILE A 263 4.87 8.34 16.83
N GLU A 264 5.15 9.16 17.84
CA GLU A 264 5.08 8.75 19.25
C GLU A 264 3.64 8.54 19.73
N LYS A 265 2.73 9.44 19.36
CA LYS A 265 1.32 9.38 19.74
C LYS A 265 0.66 8.12 19.18
N ARG A 266 1.10 7.64 18.01
CA ARG A 266 0.70 6.33 17.46
C ARG A 266 0.86 5.21 18.48
N ASN A 267 1.99 5.14 19.20
CA ASN A 267 2.18 4.09 20.20
C ASN A 267 1.17 4.20 21.33
N GLN A 268 0.87 5.42 21.81
CA GLN A 268 -0.16 5.63 22.82
C GLN A 268 -1.55 5.24 22.31
N ILE A 269 -1.88 5.57 21.05
CA ILE A 269 -3.18 5.26 20.43
C ILE A 269 -3.34 3.75 20.24
N VAL A 270 -2.33 3.08 19.68
CA VAL A 270 -2.33 1.64 19.42
C VAL A 270 -2.39 0.84 20.71
N HIS A 271 -1.63 1.22 21.75
CA HIS A 271 -1.64 0.51 23.03
C HIS A 271 -2.88 0.81 23.89
N SER A 272 -3.57 1.94 23.67
CA SER A 272 -4.77 2.29 24.43
C SER A 272 -6.07 1.75 23.82
N ALA A 273 -6.02 1.16 22.63
CA ALA A 273 -7.19 0.66 21.88
C ALA A 273 -8.33 1.70 21.73
N LYS A 274 -7.99 2.99 21.74
CA LYS A 274 -8.95 4.08 21.55
C LYS A 274 -9.09 4.42 20.07
N GLY A 275 -10.31 4.70 19.63
CA GLY A 275 -10.57 5.20 18.29
C GLY A 275 -9.83 6.51 18.03
N VAL A 276 -9.33 6.68 16.80
CA VAL A 276 -8.64 7.90 16.36
C VAL A 276 -9.27 8.43 15.07
N SER A 277 -9.52 9.73 15.04
CA SER A 277 -9.98 10.50 13.88
C SER A 277 -9.14 11.76 13.73
N GLN A 278 -9.25 12.47 12.60
CA GLN A 278 -8.57 13.75 12.43
C GLN A 278 -8.98 14.77 13.51
N GLU A 279 -10.25 14.76 13.91
CA GLU A 279 -10.77 15.61 14.98
C GLU A 279 -10.16 15.25 16.33
N SER A 280 -10.10 13.95 16.66
CA SER A 280 -9.50 13.50 17.93
C SER A 280 -7.99 13.75 17.95
N MET A 281 -7.31 13.68 16.81
CA MET A 281 -5.91 14.10 16.68
C MET A 281 -5.75 15.57 17.02
N GLN A 282 -6.56 16.46 16.43
CA GLN A 282 -6.50 17.90 16.73
C GLN A 282 -6.76 18.19 18.21
N LYS A 283 -7.78 17.56 18.80
CA LYS A 283 -8.08 17.67 20.24
C LYS A 283 -6.90 17.22 21.10
N SER A 284 -6.28 16.10 20.74
CA SER A 284 -5.11 15.56 21.44
C SER A 284 -3.92 16.51 21.39
N LEU A 285 -3.63 17.08 20.21
CA LEU A 285 -2.56 18.05 20.03
C LEU A 285 -2.79 19.31 20.88
N ASN A 286 -4.00 19.87 20.86
CA ASN A 286 -4.35 21.07 21.62
C ASN A 286 -4.21 20.81 23.14
N SER A 287 -4.70 19.66 23.60
CA SER A 287 -4.58 19.25 25.00
C SER A 287 -3.11 19.10 25.44
N ASP A 288 -2.28 18.44 24.63
CA ASP A 288 -0.88 18.20 24.97
C ASP A 288 -0.04 19.48 24.91
N LYS A 289 -0.37 20.42 24.01
CA LYS A 289 0.24 21.77 23.96
C LYS A 289 -0.11 22.59 25.20
N ASN A 290 -1.38 22.58 25.64
CA ASN A 290 -1.82 23.38 26.78
C ASN A 290 -1.28 22.85 28.12
N ASN A 291 -1.12 21.53 28.25
CA ASN A 291 -0.66 20.93 29.49
C ASN A 291 0.88 20.93 29.66
N ASN A 292 1.65 21.50 28.71
CA ASN A 292 3.12 21.41 28.66
C ASN A 292 3.67 19.97 28.81
N ASN A 293 2.85 18.97 28.53
CA ASN A 293 3.14 17.56 28.84
C ASN A 293 4.16 16.93 27.87
N SER A 294 4.42 17.56 26.72
CA SER A 294 5.42 17.05 25.78
C SER A 294 6.11 18.18 24.99
N LYS A 295 7.45 18.18 25.03
CA LYS A 295 8.29 19.05 24.18
C LYS A 295 8.10 18.76 22.69
N SER A 296 7.69 17.54 22.30
CA SER A 296 7.40 17.22 20.89
C SER A 296 6.07 17.82 20.43
N ALA A 297 5.09 17.99 21.33
CA ALA A 297 3.79 18.56 20.98
C ALA A 297 3.86 20.03 20.55
N THR A 298 4.79 20.83 21.10
CA THR A 298 4.93 22.25 20.72
C THR A 298 5.46 22.43 19.30
N LYS A 299 6.35 21.53 18.85
CA LYS A 299 6.89 21.49 17.49
C LYS A 299 5.98 20.81 16.47
N ALA A 300 5.01 20.02 16.93
CA ALA A 300 4.17 19.22 16.06
C ALA A 300 3.32 20.08 15.11
N CYS A 301 3.27 19.65 13.85
CA CYS A 301 2.36 20.19 12.86
C CYS A 301 0.90 19.80 13.15
N SER A 302 -0.05 20.56 12.60
CA SER A 302 -1.46 20.19 12.67
C SER A 302 -1.73 18.91 11.84
N PRO A 303 -2.78 18.13 12.15
CA PRO A 303 -3.12 16.93 11.38
C PRO A 303 -3.21 17.20 9.87
N GLN A 304 -3.80 18.34 9.47
CA GLN A 304 -4.00 18.72 8.07
C GLN A 304 -2.69 19.05 7.34
N GLU A 305 -1.60 19.27 8.07
CA GLU A 305 -0.27 19.56 7.51
C GLU A 305 0.59 18.31 7.36
N ILE A 306 0.24 17.18 7.97
CA ILE A 306 1.08 15.97 7.96
C ILE A 306 1.39 15.52 6.53
N ILE A 307 0.40 15.52 5.63
CA ILE A 307 0.59 15.17 4.21
C ILE A 307 1.57 16.13 3.51
N LYS A 308 1.56 17.41 3.88
CA LYS A 308 2.50 18.40 3.34
C LYS A 308 3.92 18.10 3.82
N GLU A 309 4.09 17.77 5.10
CA GLU A 309 5.40 17.45 5.68
C GLU A 309 6.00 16.17 5.08
N ILE A 310 5.24 15.07 4.92
CA ILE A 310 5.76 13.85 4.25
C ILE A 310 6.04 14.07 2.76
N THR A 311 5.27 14.94 2.09
CA THR A 311 5.53 15.33 0.71
C THR A 311 6.82 16.13 0.61
N HIS A 312 7.04 17.05 1.56
CA HIS A 312 8.26 17.83 1.65
C HIS A 312 9.47 16.93 1.87
N ILE A 313 9.41 15.98 2.81
CA ILE A 313 10.46 14.98 3.02
C ILE A 313 10.77 14.26 1.70
N SER A 314 9.77 13.71 1.01
CA SER A 314 9.97 12.98 -0.25
C SER A 314 10.67 13.82 -1.33
N LYS A 315 10.31 15.11 -1.45
CA LYS A 315 10.95 16.06 -2.37
C LYS A 315 12.40 16.33 -2.00
N GLN A 316 12.69 16.59 -0.72
CA GLN A 316 14.04 16.86 -0.26
C GLN A 316 14.94 15.62 -0.32
N THR A 317 14.40 14.42 -0.05
CA THR A 317 15.12 13.15 -0.21
C THR A 317 15.60 13.01 -1.65
N SER A 318 14.74 13.28 -2.65
CA SER A 318 15.12 13.25 -4.07
C SER A 318 16.28 14.21 -4.39
N GLN A 319 16.32 15.38 -3.73
CA GLN A 319 17.41 16.35 -3.88
C GLN A 319 18.72 15.85 -3.29
N ILE A 320 18.71 15.22 -2.10
CA ILE A 320 19.91 14.64 -1.48
C ILE A 320 20.52 13.57 -2.38
N VAL A 321 19.68 12.68 -2.92
CA VAL A 321 20.14 11.54 -3.75
C VAL A 321 20.32 11.90 -5.22
N LYS A 322 20.13 13.17 -5.59
CA LYS A 322 20.25 13.71 -6.95
C LYS A 322 19.41 12.94 -8.00
N LYS A 323 18.26 12.39 -7.60
CA LYS A 323 17.31 11.74 -8.51
C LYS A 323 16.24 12.74 -8.95
N PRO A 324 15.73 12.65 -10.20
CA PRO A 324 14.59 13.44 -10.62
C PRO A 324 13.41 13.24 -9.67
N GLN A 325 12.67 14.32 -9.37
CA GLN A 325 11.49 14.19 -8.54
C GLN A 325 10.47 13.29 -9.24
N SER A 326 10.02 12.25 -8.55
CA SER A 326 8.97 11.37 -9.04
C SER A 326 7.67 12.16 -9.29
N GLN A 327 7.04 11.90 -10.44
CA GLN A 327 5.73 12.47 -10.81
C GLN A 327 4.61 12.09 -9.82
N PHE A 328 4.84 11.06 -9.01
CA PHE A 328 3.89 10.56 -8.01
C PHE A 328 4.00 11.30 -6.66
N ILE A 329 4.98 12.19 -6.50
CA ILE A 329 5.17 13.02 -5.29
C ILE A 329 4.49 14.38 -5.48
N GLY A 330 3.37 14.58 -4.79
CA GLY A 330 2.58 15.80 -4.90
C GLY A 330 1.27 15.76 -4.10
N ILE A 331 0.63 16.93 -3.98
CA ILE A 331 -0.65 17.11 -3.28
C ILE A 331 -1.68 17.52 -4.32
N ASN A 332 -2.88 16.96 -4.23
CA ASN A 332 -4.04 17.20 -5.13
C ASN A 332 -3.76 16.81 -6.59
N ASN A 333 -4.65 16.02 -7.19
CA ASN A 333 -4.57 15.58 -8.60
C ASN A 333 -3.25 14.89 -9.03
N THR A 334 -2.40 14.50 -8.07
CA THR A 334 -1.19 13.72 -8.33
C THR A 334 -1.54 12.23 -8.29
N PRO A 335 -1.21 11.44 -9.34
CA PRO A 335 -1.47 10.01 -9.36
C PRO A 335 -0.85 9.30 -8.15
N LEU A 336 -1.55 8.27 -7.66
CA LEU A 336 -1.14 7.43 -6.54
C LEU A 336 -0.36 6.22 -7.03
N TYR A 337 0.87 6.49 -7.51
CA TYR A 337 1.82 5.49 -7.97
C TYR A 337 1.17 4.40 -8.85
N ILE A 338 1.56 3.15 -8.67
CA ILE A 338 1.00 1.97 -9.35
C ILE A 338 -0.53 1.83 -9.20
N TYR A 339 -1.12 2.36 -8.13
CA TYR A 339 -2.53 2.12 -7.80
C TYR A 339 -3.45 2.87 -8.76
N SER A 340 -3.04 4.06 -9.20
CA SER A 340 -3.80 4.81 -10.21
C SER A 340 -3.76 4.12 -11.58
N ASP A 341 -2.60 3.63 -11.99
CA ASP A 341 -2.44 2.90 -13.26
C ASP A 341 -3.30 1.62 -13.28
N ILE A 342 -3.26 0.82 -12.21
CA ILE A 342 -4.09 -0.40 -12.09
C ILE A 342 -5.57 -0.05 -12.11
N ARG A 343 -5.99 0.93 -11.29
CA ARG A 343 -7.38 1.38 -11.25
C ARG A 343 -7.87 1.79 -12.63
N ASP A 344 -7.15 2.68 -13.29
CA ASP A 344 -7.58 3.27 -14.56
C ASP A 344 -7.59 2.23 -15.68
N TRP A 345 -6.63 1.30 -15.66
CA TRP A 345 -6.62 0.13 -16.55
C TRP A 345 -7.84 -0.78 -16.31
N VAL A 346 -8.14 -1.14 -15.05
CA VAL A 346 -9.31 -1.98 -14.72
C VAL A 346 -10.61 -1.30 -15.13
N VAL A 347 -10.79 -0.02 -14.79
CA VAL A 347 -11.99 0.75 -15.14
C VAL A 347 -12.19 0.83 -16.65
N SER A 348 -11.11 0.99 -17.41
CA SER A 348 -11.14 1.04 -18.88
C SER A 348 -11.49 -0.30 -19.51
N ASN A 349 -11.09 -1.41 -18.87
CA ASN A 349 -11.39 -2.76 -19.33
C ASN A 349 -12.77 -3.26 -18.87
N LEU A 350 -13.37 -2.72 -17.81
CA LEU A 350 -14.75 -3.02 -17.39
C LEU A 350 -15.80 -2.23 -18.21
N ARG A 351 -15.87 -2.54 -19.51
CA ARG A 351 -16.87 -2.05 -20.46
C ARG A 351 -17.74 -3.18 -20.97
#